data_AF-A0A170VN25-F1
#
_entry.id   AF-A0A170VN25-F1
#
_cell.length_a   1.000
_cell.length_b   1.000
_cell.length_c   1.000
_cell.angle_alpha   90.00
_cell.angle_beta   90.00
_cell.angle_gamma   90.00
#
_symmetry.space_group_name_H-M   'P 1'
#
loop_
_entity.id
_entity.type
_entity.pdbx_description
1 polymer ?
#
loop_
_entity_poly.entity_id
_entity_poly.type
_entity_poly.pdbx_seq_one_letter_code
_entity_poly.pdbx_strand_id
1 'polypeptide(L)'
;YRRTEQKKRDLDFICRTMPSVMEYSQNRTAKLVDDQTLRTFRVAISASGEYTQFHGGAKADALAAINATLTRVNGVFERDLAINLELIDTTDFVIYTDPENDPYTGSLSSQVQNTLTSVIGEANYDIGHLFNQQDNTLDGNSGFIGAVCKDGRKGSAYTTLSSPTGDAFD
;
A
#
# COMPACT_ATOMS: atom_id res chain seq x y z
N TYR A 1 -5.79 2.29 20.54
CA TYR A 1 -7.10 1.80 20.08
C TYR A 1 -7.38 0.47 20.80
N ARG A 2 -8.64 0.13 21.12
CA ARG A 2 -9.00 -1.19 21.70
C ARG A 2 -9.72 -2.01 20.64
N ARG A 3 -9.24 -3.22 20.31
CA ARG A 3 -9.91 -4.12 19.35
C ARG A 3 -11.30 -4.58 19.81
N THR A 4 -11.61 -4.54 21.10
CA THR A 4 -12.80 -5.21 21.66
C THR A 4 -13.90 -4.31 22.24
N GLU A 5 -13.79 -2.98 22.24
CA GLU A 5 -14.84 -2.14 22.82
C GLU A 5 -14.98 -0.77 22.14
N GLN A 6 -15.40 -0.76 20.87
CA GLN A 6 -15.93 0.46 20.29
C GLN A 6 -17.24 0.16 19.58
N LYS A 7 -18.33 0.52 20.25
CA LYS A 7 -19.70 0.48 19.71
C LYS A 7 -19.66 1.16 18.34
N LYS A 8 -19.83 0.36 17.29
CA LYS A 8 -19.77 0.73 15.87
C LYS A 8 -20.56 2.02 15.64
N ARG A 9 -19.90 3.17 15.69
CA ARG A 9 -20.43 4.39 15.09
C ARG A 9 -20.02 4.26 13.64
N ASP A 10 -20.98 3.82 12.81
CA ASP A 10 -20.92 3.87 11.34
C ASP A 10 -20.79 5.34 10.91
N LEU A 11 -19.61 5.90 11.09
CA LEU A 11 -19.14 6.99 10.27
C LEU A 11 -18.27 6.28 9.25
N ASP A 12 -18.81 6.08 8.05
CA ASP A 12 -18.03 5.60 6.91
C ASP A 12 -16.76 6.44 6.86
N PHE A 13 -15.62 5.79 7.11
CA PHE A 13 -14.34 6.45 6.96
C PHE A 13 -14.13 6.69 5.46
N ILE A 14 -14.58 7.85 5.00
CA ILE A 14 -14.34 8.30 3.63
C ILE A 14 -12.95 8.93 3.63
N CYS A 15 -11.98 8.20 3.07
CA CYS A 15 -10.64 8.71 2.95
C CYS A 15 -10.61 9.95 2.04
N ARG A 16 -10.35 11.12 2.64
CA ARG A 16 -10.16 12.40 1.94
C ARG A 16 -8.99 13.12 2.59
N THR A 17 -8.09 13.66 1.77
CA THR A 17 -7.11 14.63 2.22
C THR A 17 -7.74 16.02 2.12
N MET A 18 -7.70 16.81 3.20
CA MET A 18 -8.15 18.21 3.12
C MET A 18 -7.22 18.97 2.16
N PRO A 19 -7.75 19.72 1.18
CA PRO A 19 -6.94 20.38 0.15
C PRO A 19 -6.16 21.61 0.65
N SER A 20 -6.40 22.09 1.87
CA SER A 20 -5.72 23.27 2.44
C SER A 20 -4.58 22.87 3.39
N VAL A 21 -3.38 23.36 3.11
CA VAL A 21 -2.27 23.39 4.08
C VAL A 21 -2.71 24.31 5.22
N MET A 22 -3.06 23.76 6.38
CA MET A 22 -3.28 24.59 7.56
C MET A 22 -1.92 25.14 8.02
N GLU A 23 -1.81 26.45 8.20
CA GLU A 23 -0.64 27.07 8.84
C GLU A 23 -0.41 26.42 10.20
N TYR A 24 0.69 25.67 10.33
CA TYR A 24 1.04 25.02 11.58
C TYR A 24 1.57 26.08 12.55
N SER A 25 0.74 26.50 13.51
CA SER A 25 1.20 27.27 14.67
C SER A 25 2.26 26.44 15.39
N GLN A 26 3.50 26.95 15.48
CA GLN A 26 4.70 26.29 16.01
C GLN A 26 4.68 25.92 17.51
N ASN A 27 3.53 25.96 18.19
CA ASN A 27 3.43 25.72 19.63
C ASN A 27 2.38 24.68 20.02
N ARG A 28 2.35 23.54 19.34
CA ARG A 28 1.69 22.34 19.87
C ARG A 28 2.59 21.14 19.67
N THR A 29 2.92 20.46 20.78
CA THR A 29 3.23 19.03 20.79
C THR A 29 1.97 18.31 20.33
N ALA A 30 1.68 18.35 19.02
CA ALA A 30 0.48 17.76 18.46
C ALA A 30 0.63 16.25 18.61
N LYS A 31 -0.16 15.66 19.49
CA LYS A 31 -0.34 14.23 19.55
C LYS A 31 -0.99 13.83 18.22
N LEU A 32 -0.22 13.21 17.33
CA LEU A 32 -0.62 12.95 15.93
C LEU A 32 -1.86 12.04 15.82
N VAL A 33 -2.19 11.31 16.89
CA VAL A 33 -3.37 10.44 16.98
C VAL A 33 -3.98 10.60 18.38
N ASP A 34 -5.06 11.39 18.51
CA ASP A 34 -5.71 11.69 19.80
C ASP A 34 -7.13 11.11 19.93
N ASP A 35 -7.74 10.65 18.83
CA ASP A 35 -9.11 10.13 18.83
C ASP A 35 -9.22 8.63 19.16
N GLN A 36 -8.07 7.95 19.34
CA GLN A 36 -7.95 6.50 19.56
C GLN A 36 -8.71 5.63 18.53
N THR A 37 -9.01 6.19 17.36
CA THR A 37 -9.84 5.53 16.34
C THR A 37 -8.95 4.78 15.36
N LEU A 38 -9.24 3.49 15.17
CA LEU A 38 -8.57 2.69 14.15
C LEU A 38 -9.09 3.09 12.77
N ARG A 39 -8.19 3.54 11.89
CA ARG A 39 -8.50 3.97 10.52
C ARG A 39 -8.11 2.86 9.57
N THR A 40 -9.07 2.42 8.76
CA THR A 40 -8.85 1.37 7.76
C THR A 40 -8.67 2.00 6.38
N PHE A 41 -7.57 1.69 5.70
CA PHE A 41 -7.34 2.12 4.32
C PHE A 41 -7.32 0.91 3.40
N ARG A 42 -8.05 1.00 2.28
CA ARG A 42 -8.02 -0.01 1.23
C ARG A 42 -6.72 0.13 0.45
N VAL A 43 -5.90 -0.91 0.44
CA VAL A 43 -4.62 -0.92 -0.24
C VAL A 43 -4.67 -1.80 -1.50
N ALA A 44 -4.19 -1.26 -2.62
CA ALA A 44 -3.98 -2.00 -3.86
C ALA A 44 -2.49 -2.32 -4.00
N ILE A 45 -2.13 -3.60 -3.88
CA ILE A 45 -0.75 -4.05 -4.06
C ILE A 45 -0.63 -4.72 -5.41
N SER A 46 0.16 -4.15 -6.32
CA SER A 46 0.55 -4.84 -7.54
C SER A 46 1.83 -5.63 -7.33
N ALA A 47 1.99 -6.75 -8.03
CA ALA A 47 3.17 -7.58 -7.98
C ALA A 47 3.73 -7.80 -9.38
N SER A 48 5.04 -7.57 -9.57
CA SER A 48 5.72 -7.89 -10.83
C SER A 48 5.77 -9.39 -11.09
N GLY A 49 6.02 -9.76 -12.34
CA GLY A 49 6.22 -11.15 -12.75
C GLY A 49 7.35 -11.81 -11.97
N GLU A 50 8.46 -11.10 -11.78
CA GLU A 50 9.63 -11.58 -11.05
C GLU A 50 9.31 -11.81 -9.57
N TYR A 51 8.57 -10.89 -8.94
CA TYR A 51 8.10 -11.07 -7.56
C TYR A 51 7.25 -12.32 -7.44
N THR A 52 6.29 -12.51 -8.34
CA THR A 52 5.42 -13.68 -8.32
C THR A 52 6.19 -14.97 -8.57
N GLN A 53 7.14 -14.98 -9.51
CA GLN A 53 8.02 -16.12 -9.75
C GLN A 53 8.87 -16.48 -8.54
N PHE A 54 9.43 -15.48 -7.84
CA PHE A 54 10.20 -15.70 -6.61
C PHE A 54 9.38 -16.42 -5.53
N HIS A 55 8.10 -16.08 -5.40
CA HIS A 55 7.24 -16.66 -4.37
C HIS A 55 6.60 -18.00 -4.71
N GLY A 56 6.74 -18.51 -5.94
CA GLY A 56 6.19 -19.81 -6.36
C GLY A 56 5.57 -19.81 -7.76
N GLY A 57 5.41 -18.64 -8.37
CA GLY A 57 4.95 -18.47 -9.75
C GLY A 57 3.43 -18.43 -9.91
N ALA A 58 2.64 -18.83 -8.91
CA ALA A 58 1.19 -18.66 -8.94
C ALA A 58 0.74 -17.38 -8.23
N LYS A 59 -0.39 -16.82 -8.66
CA LYS A 59 -0.98 -15.64 -7.99
C LYS A 59 -1.29 -15.89 -6.51
N ALA A 60 -1.71 -17.10 -6.17
CA ALA A 60 -1.98 -17.49 -4.79
C ALA A 60 -0.73 -17.40 -3.90
N ASP A 61 0.45 -17.71 -4.43
CA ASP A 61 1.70 -17.65 -3.67
C ASP A 61 2.13 -16.20 -3.45
N ALA A 62 2.04 -15.37 -4.50
CA ALA A 62 2.26 -13.92 -4.38
C ALA A 62 1.28 -13.28 -3.40
N LEU A 63 0.00 -13.66 -3.45
CA LEU A 63 -1.04 -13.16 -2.54
C LEU A 63 -0.75 -13.58 -1.08
N ALA A 64 -0.28 -14.81 -0.86
CA ALA A 64 0.15 -15.25 0.46
C ALA A 64 1.33 -14.42 1.00
N ALA A 65 2.31 -14.11 0.14
CA ALA A 65 3.44 -13.26 0.49
C ALA A 65 3.01 -11.82 0.80
N ILE A 66 2.15 -11.21 -0.03
CA ILE A 66 1.57 -9.88 0.20
C ILE A 66 0.84 -9.83 1.54
N ASN A 67 0.01 -10.84 1.84
CA ASN A 67 -0.71 -10.92 3.11
C ASN A 67 0.22 -11.06 4.30
N ALA A 68 1.33 -11.78 4.16
CA ALA A 68 2.34 -11.90 5.20
C ALA A 68 3.00 -10.55 5.50
N THR A 69 3.36 -9.78 4.47
CA THR A 69 3.90 -8.41 4.60
C THR A 69 2.88 -7.49 5.27
N LEU A 70 1.64 -7.44 4.77
CA LEU A 70 0.60 -6.58 5.34
C LEU A 70 0.28 -6.94 6.80
N THR A 71 0.37 -8.22 7.18
CA THR A 71 0.19 -8.64 8.58
C THR A 71 1.28 -8.05 9.48
N ARG A 72 2.54 -8.05 9.04
CA ARG A 72 3.66 -7.45 9.80
C ARG A 72 3.54 -5.94 9.87
N VAL A 73 3.26 -5.29 8.74
CA VAL A 73 3.06 -3.83 8.64
C VAL A 73 1.91 -3.39 9.55
N ASN A 74 0.75 -4.05 9.50
CA ASN A 74 -0.39 -3.73 10.38
C ASN A 74 -0.05 -3.92 11.86
N GLY A 75 0.80 -4.89 12.22
CA GLY A 75 1.28 -5.05 13.60
C GLY A 75 1.95 -3.80 14.17
N VAL A 76 2.70 -3.07 13.33
CA VAL A 76 3.34 -1.80 13.69
C VAL A 76 2.41 -0.61 13.50
N PHE A 77 1.72 -0.53 12.37
CA PHE A 77 0.86 0.60 12.00
C PHE A 77 -0.35 0.72 12.90
N GLU A 78 -0.95 -0.39 13.31
CA GLU A 78 -2.05 -0.31 14.26
C GLU A 78 -1.51 0.20 15.62
N ARG A 79 -0.39 -0.35 16.12
CA ARG A 79 0.23 0.01 17.40
C ARG A 79 0.59 1.49 17.49
N ASP A 80 1.27 2.00 16.47
CA ASP A 80 1.92 3.32 16.53
C ASP A 80 1.07 4.42 15.89
N LEU A 81 0.24 4.07 14.88
CA LEU A 81 -0.50 5.03 14.07
C LEU A 81 -2.02 4.85 14.14
N ALA A 82 -2.52 3.78 14.78
CA ALA A 82 -3.92 3.37 14.70
C ALA A 82 -4.42 3.27 13.24
N ILE A 83 -3.58 2.70 12.37
CA ILE A 83 -3.89 2.46 10.96
C ILE A 83 -3.94 0.95 10.71
N ASN A 84 -4.95 0.50 9.97
CA ASN A 84 -5.04 -0.83 9.40
C ASN A 84 -5.10 -0.74 7.87
N LEU A 85 -4.25 -1.50 7.18
CA LEU A 85 -4.29 -1.67 5.74
C LEU A 85 -5.11 -2.92 5.41
N GLU A 86 -6.14 -2.75 4.59
CA GLU A 86 -7.01 -3.82 4.12
C GLU A 86 -6.79 -4.03 2.62
N LEU A 87 -6.34 -5.22 2.24
CA LEU A 87 -6.09 -5.56 0.85
C LEU A 87 -7.42 -5.61 0.08
N ILE A 88 -7.46 -5.02 -1.11
CA ILE A 88 -8.67 -5.03 -1.94
C ILE A 88 -8.95 -6.42 -2.54
N ASP A 89 -10.23 -6.76 -2.72
CA ASP A 89 -10.67 -8.03 -3.31
C ASP A 89 -10.17 -8.26 -4.74
N THR A 90 -9.91 -7.18 -5.49
CA THR A 90 -9.49 -7.23 -6.90
C THR A 90 -7.97 -7.25 -7.09
N THR A 91 -7.21 -7.54 -6.04
CA THR A 91 -5.73 -7.57 -6.08
C THR A 91 -5.20 -8.56 -7.12
N ASP A 92 -5.88 -9.69 -7.33
CA ASP A 92 -5.46 -10.70 -8.32
C ASP A 92 -5.35 -10.16 -9.75
N PHE A 93 -6.03 -9.07 -10.10
CA PHE A 93 -5.95 -8.45 -11.43
C PHE A 93 -4.63 -7.71 -11.68
N VAL A 94 -3.91 -7.36 -10.61
CA VAL A 94 -2.63 -6.64 -10.66
C VAL A 94 -1.47 -7.46 -10.12
N ILE A 95 -1.65 -8.78 -10.01
CA ILE A 95 -0.57 -9.74 -9.81
C ILE A 95 -0.23 -10.35 -11.17
N TYR A 96 1.00 -10.09 -11.64
CA TYR A 96 1.51 -10.63 -12.90
C TYR A 96 2.36 -11.87 -12.61
N THR A 97 2.21 -12.92 -13.42
CA THR A 97 2.93 -14.19 -13.27
C THR A 97 4.08 -14.34 -14.26
N ASP A 98 4.12 -13.50 -15.28
CA ASP A 98 5.07 -13.55 -16.38
C ASP A 98 5.80 -12.20 -16.50
N PRO A 99 7.10 -12.14 -16.17
CA PRO A 99 7.93 -10.95 -16.27
C PRO A 99 7.92 -10.30 -17.65
N GLU A 100 7.82 -11.11 -18.71
CA GLU A 100 7.86 -10.58 -20.08
C GLU A 100 6.54 -9.93 -20.50
N ASN A 101 5.46 -10.17 -19.75
CA ASN A 101 4.11 -9.70 -20.05
C ASN A 101 3.52 -8.79 -18.96
N ASP A 102 4.35 -8.29 -18.05
CA ASP A 102 3.95 -7.31 -17.06
C ASP A 102 4.26 -5.86 -17.52
N PRO A 103 3.69 -4.83 -16.86
CA PRO A 103 3.86 -3.44 -17.27
C PRO A 103 5.13 -2.76 -16.69
N TYR A 104 6.03 -3.49 -16.02
CA TYR A 104 7.09 -2.96 -15.17
C TYR A 104 8.48 -3.04 -15.81
N THR A 105 8.82 -2.02 -16.59
CA THR A 105 10.07 -1.97 -17.39
C THR A 105 11.08 -0.92 -16.91
N GLY A 106 10.94 -0.44 -15.68
CA GLY A 106 11.93 0.42 -15.00
C GLY A 106 11.46 1.84 -14.66
N SER A 107 10.33 2.30 -15.22
CA SER A 107 9.66 3.53 -14.75
C SER A 107 8.61 3.20 -13.68
N LEU A 108 9.03 2.47 -12.65
CA LEU A 108 8.14 1.74 -11.75
C LEU A 108 7.06 2.63 -11.12
N SER A 109 7.40 3.83 -10.62
CA SER A 109 6.43 4.74 -10.00
C SER A 109 5.32 5.21 -10.94
N SER A 110 5.62 5.52 -12.20
CA SER A 110 4.58 5.94 -13.16
C SER A 110 3.83 4.74 -13.70
N GLN A 111 4.50 3.61 -13.89
CA GLN A 111 3.92 2.36 -14.35
C GLN A 111 2.90 1.81 -13.34
N VAL A 112 3.26 1.70 -12.06
CA VAL A 112 2.32 1.23 -11.02
C VAL A 112 1.14 2.17 -10.87
N GLN A 113 1.35 3.49 -10.90
CA GLN A 113 0.24 4.43 -10.86
C GLN A 113 -0.72 4.20 -12.03
N ASN A 114 -0.22 4.11 -13.26
CA ASN A 114 -1.04 3.89 -14.45
C ASN A 114 -1.74 2.52 -14.42
N THR A 115 -1.06 1.46 -13.99
CA THR A 115 -1.62 0.12 -13.85
C THR A 115 -2.78 0.11 -12.86
N LEU A 116 -2.60 0.68 -11.66
CA LEU A 116 -3.65 0.73 -10.65
C LEU A 116 -4.82 1.64 -11.10
N THR A 117 -4.55 2.78 -11.70
CA THR A 117 -5.58 3.67 -12.26
C THR A 117 -6.42 2.95 -13.33
N SER A 118 -5.78 2.19 -14.23
CA SER A 118 -6.45 1.57 -15.38
C SER A 118 -7.14 0.25 -15.07
N VAL A 119 -6.54 -0.61 -14.24
CA VAL A 119 -7.04 -1.96 -13.95
C VAL A 119 -8.00 -1.96 -12.76
N ILE A 120 -7.63 -1.27 -11.67
CA ILE A 120 -8.42 -1.25 -10.43
C ILE A 120 -9.41 -0.09 -10.44
N GLY A 121 -9.00 1.07 -10.95
CA GLY A 121 -9.80 2.29 -10.91
C GLY A 121 -9.66 3.02 -9.58
N GLU A 122 -9.46 4.34 -9.67
CA GLU A 122 -9.12 5.19 -8.53
C GLU A 122 -10.12 5.09 -7.37
N ALA A 123 -11.43 4.94 -7.63
CA ALA A 123 -12.43 4.87 -6.55
C ALA A 123 -12.29 3.62 -5.64
N ASN A 124 -11.59 2.59 -6.11
CA ASN A 124 -11.59 1.26 -5.49
C ASN A 124 -10.43 1.05 -4.49
N TYR A 125 -9.54 2.03 -4.33
CA TYR A 125 -8.43 1.96 -3.37
C TYR A 125 -8.05 3.34 -2.84
N ASP A 126 -7.40 3.35 -1.68
CA ASP A 126 -7.00 4.56 -0.96
C ASP A 126 -5.48 4.80 -1.07
N ILE A 127 -4.72 3.70 -1.12
CA ILE A 127 -3.25 3.65 -1.22
C ILE A 127 -2.88 2.55 -2.22
N GLY A 128 -1.92 2.81 -3.10
CA GLY A 128 -1.40 1.82 -4.03
C GLY A 128 0.12 1.69 -3.96
N HIS A 129 0.62 0.47 -4.15
CA HIS A 129 2.05 0.16 -4.06
C HIS A 129 2.40 -1.01 -4.99
N LEU A 130 3.63 -1.03 -5.51
CA LEU A 130 4.18 -2.16 -6.26
C LEU A 130 5.19 -2.93 -5.41
N PHE A 131 5.02 -4.24 -5.34
CA PHE A 131 6.05 -5.17 -4.91
C PHE A 131 6.77 -5.73 -6.13
N ASN A 132 8.04 -5.37 -6.24
CA ASN A 132 8.90 -5.73 -7.35
C ASN A 132 10.06 -6.59 -6.85
N GLN A 133 10.51 -7.53 -7.67
CA GLN A 133 11.76 -8.25 -7.45
C GLN A 133 12.71 -7.90 -8.59
N GLN A 134 13.98 -7.69 -8.24
CA GLN A 134 15.04 -7.56 -9.22
C GLN A 134 16.35 -8.04 -8.62
N ASP A 135 17.07 -8.87 -9.36
CA ASP A 135 18.35 -9.42 -8.92
C ASP A 135 19.36 -8.33 -8.56
N ASN A 136 20.11 -8.57 -7.48
CA ASN A 136 21.15 -7.69 -6.94
C ASN A 136 20.70 -6.23 -6.71
N THR A 137 19.41 -6.01 -6.47
CA THR A 137 18.82 -4.68 -6.33
C THR A 137 18.17 -4.50 -4.97
N LEU A 138 18.43 -3.35 -4.34
CA LEU A 138 17.70 -2.81 -3.19
C LEU A 138 17.30 -1.38 -3.61
N ASP A 139 16.02 -1.20 -3.93
CA ASP A 139 15.49 0.07 -4.38
C ASP A 139 14.06 0.26 -3.87
N GLY A 140 13.60 1.49 -3.81
CA GLY A 140 12.25 1.81 -3.38
C GLY A 140 11.98 3.30 -3.53
N ASN A 141 10.72 3.62 -3.79
CA ASN A 141 10.28 4.99 -3.93
C ASN A 141 8.92 5.18 -3.26
N SER A 142 8.76 6.25 -2.50
CA SER A 142 7.48 6.61 -1.87
C SER A 142 6.42 7.05 -2.87
N GLY A 143 6.79 7.25 -4.14
CA GLY A 143 5.97 7.95 -5.11
C GLY A 143 5.67 9.37 -4.62
N PHE A 144 4.41 9.77 -4.68
CA PHE A 144 3.97 11.04 -4.12
C PHE A 144 3.74 10.99 -2.60
N ILE A 145 4.51 11.78 -1.86
CA ILE A 145 4.32 11.98 -0.41
C ILE A 145 3.03 12.80 -0.15
N GLY A 146 2.22 12.37 0.82
CA GLY A 146 0.98 13.07 1.19
C GLY A 146 -0.10 13.00 0.11
N ALA A 147 -0.10 11.90 -0.67
CA ALA A 147 -1.04 11.67 -1.76
C ALA A 147 -2.06 10.57 -1.51
N VAL A 148 -2.20 10.10 -0.26
CA VAL A 148 -3.30 9.19 0.12
C VAL A 148 -4.63 9.76 -0.38
N CYS A 149 -5.41 8.94 -1.09
CA CYS A 149 -6.71 9.33 -1.67
C CYS A 149 -6.66 10.50 -2.67
N LYS A 150 -5.50 10.77 -3.27
CA LYS A 150 -5.35 11.68 -4.42
C LYS A 150 -5.19 10.88 -5.70
N ASP A 151 -6.19 10.98 -6.56
CA ASP A 151 -6.21 10.27 -7.83
C ASP A 151 -5.03 10.65 -8.72
N GLY A 152 -4.51 9.69 -9.48
CA GLY A 152 -3.31 9.85 -10.31
C GLY A 152 -2.01 10.02 -9.52
N ARG A 153 -2.03 9.88 -8.18
CA ARG A 153 -0.84 10.02 -7.32
C ARG A 153 -0.70 8.94 -6.25
N LYS A 154 -1.83 8.48 -5.68
CA LYS A 154 -1.87 7.59 -4.50
C LYS A 154 -1.33 6.19 -4.72
N GLY A 155 -1.06 5.80 -5.96
CA GLY A 155 -0.60 4.47 -6.35
C GLY A 155 0.77 4.44 -7.01
N SER A 156 1.64 5.41 -6.71
CA SER A 156 2.94 5.58 -7.38
C SER A 156 4.15 5.05 -6.59
N ALA A 157 3.91 4.42 -5.44
CA ALA A 157 4.96 3.88 -4.59
C ALA A 157 5.38 2.48 -5.03
N TYR A 158 6.65 2.12 -4.78
CA TYR A 158 7.15 0.77 -5.03
C TYR A 158 8.28 0.39 -4.05
N THR A 159 8.46 -0.92 -3.87
CA THR A 159 9.59 -1.54 -3.19
C THR A 159 10.18 -2.60 -4.11
N THR A 160 11.50 -2.59 -4.26
CA THR A 160 12.27 -3.58 -5.03
C THR A 160 13.34 -4.20 -4.13
N LEU A 161 13.35 -5.52 -4.02
CA LEU A 161 14.43 -6.25 -3.35
C LEU A 161 14.72 -7.55 -4.09
N SER A 162 15.99 -7.96 -4.11
CA SER A 162 16.39 -9.23 -4.74
C SER A 162 15.78 -10.46 -4.06
N SER A 163 15.56 -10.40 -2.76
CA SER A 163 14.93 -11.45 -1.95
C SER A 163 13.78 -10.84 -1.15
N PRO A 164 12.59 -10.64 -1.75
CA PRO A 164 11.51 -9.83 -1.19
C PRO A 164 10.77 -10.54 -0.04
N THR A 165 11.48 -10.72 1.08
CA THR A 165 11.02 -11.45 2.27
C THR A 165 11.64 -10.88 3.54
N GLY A 166 10.89 -10.97 4.65
CA GLY A 166 11.35 -10.59 5.98
C GLY A 166 11.54 -9.08 6.15
N ASP A 167 12.00 -8.69 7.33
CA ASP A 167 12.05 -7.29 7.80
C ASP A 167 12.79 -6.30 6.88
N ALA A 168 13.65 -6.80 5.98
CA ALA A 168 14.32 -5.94 5.00
C ALA A 168 13.39 -5.50 3.86
N PHE A 169 12.34 -6.27 3.59
CA PHE A 169 11.32 -5.98 2.57
C PHE A 169 10.07 -5.34 3.16
N ASP A 170 9.67 -5.77 4.36
CA ASP A 170 8.38 -5.42 4.98
C ASP A 170 8.34 -4.06 5.69
#